data_AF-A0A0W0YCD4-F1
#
_entry.id   AF-A0A0W0YCD4-F1
#
_cell.length_a   1.000
_cell.length_b   1.000
_cell.length_c   1.000
_cell.angle_alpha   90.00
_cell.angle_beta   90.00
_cell.angle_gamma   90.00
#
_symmetry.space_group_name_H-M   'P 1'
#
loop_
_entity.id
_entity.type
_entity.pdbx_description
1 polymer ?
#
loop_
_entity_poly.entity_id
_entity_poly.type
_entity_poly.pdbx_seq_one_letter_code
_entity_poly.pdbx_strand_id
1 'polypeptide(L)'
;MTRSQFITAAMAGLIIGIDNIISIIAFSSIIYQGILNNYVPVIINLFILSLIIIGANSLLRSKINYAIAQFQDEAAILYATLAIIIYQNLPGGTSTEVIFTTTLIIIGLTTFISGFTFYMIGL
;
A
#
# COMPACT_ATOMS: atom_id res chain seq x y z
N MET A 1 -1.68 27.41 -16.24
CA MET A 1 -0.49 27.03 -15.45
C MET A 1 0.72 27.70 -16.08
N THR A 2 1.48 28.49 -15.33
CA THR A 2 2.72 29.12 -15.85
C THR A 2 3.86 28.10 -15.89
N ARG A 3 4.92 28.35 -16.68
CA ARG A 3 6.11 27.48 -16.71
C ARG A 3 6.69 27.22 -15.31
N SER A 4 6.75 28.26 -14.47
CA SER A 4 7.21 28.16 -13.09
C SER A 4 6.33 27.23 -12.26
N GLN A 5 5.00 27.37 -12.36
CA GLN A 5 4.06 26.47 -11.66
C GLN A 5 4.19 25.02 -12.12
N PHE A 6 4.41 24.77 -13.42
CA PHE A 6 4.62 23.42 -13.94
C PHE A 6 5.89 22.78 -13.37
N ILE A 7 7.00 23.51 -13.33
CA ILE A 7 8.27 23.03 -12.76
C ILE A 7 8.10 22.69 -11.27
N THR A 8 7.46 23.57 -10.49
CA THR A 8 7.21 23.32 -9.08
C THR A 8 6.32 22.10 -8.85
N ALA A 9 5.27 21.93 -9.66
CA ALA A 9 4.38 20.77 -9.57
C ALA A 9 5.09 19.46 -9.94
N ALA A 10 5.95 19.49 -10.98
CA ALA A 10 6.75 18.34 -11.37
C ALA A 10 7.75 17.94 -10.28
N MET A 11 8.42 18.92 -9.65
CA MET A 11 9.31 18.66 -8.52
C MET A 11 8.58 18.10 -7.31
N ALA A 12 7.41 18.65 -6.96
CA ALA A 12 6.60 18.14 -5.86
C ALA A 12 6.15 16.69 -6.12
N GLY A 13 5.69 16.39 -7.33
CA GLY A 13 5.33 15.03 -7.73
C GLY A 13 6.51 14.06 -7.66
N LEU A 14 7.72 14.50 -8.04
CA LEU A 14 8.93 13.69 -7.95
C LEU A 14 9.33 13.39 -6.50
N ILE A 15 9.32 14.40 -5.63
CA ILE A 15 9.64 14.24 -4.20
C ILE A 15 8.68 13.24 -3.56
N ILE A 16 7.38 13.38 -3.84
CA ILE A 16 6.35 12.50 -3.26
C ILE A 16 6.39 11.10 -3.87
N GLY A 17 6.77 10.98 -5.14
CA GLY A 17 7.05 9.69 -5.76
C GLY A 17 8.19 8.95 -5.07
N ILE A 18 9.29 9.64 -4.75
CA ILE A 18 10.43 9.08 -4.01
C ILE A 18 10.00 8.65 -2.60
N ASP A 19 9.29 9.54 -1.88
CA ASP A 19 8.78 9.26 -0.54
C ASP A 19 7.90 7.99 -0.53
N ASN A 20 6.96 7.89 -1.47
CA ASN A 20 6.12 6.70 -1.61
C ASN A 20 6.93 5.42 -1.94
N ILE A 21 7.98 5.50 -2.76
CA ILE A 21 8.84 4.33 -3.04
C ILE A 21 9.56 3.88 -1.77
N ILE A 22 10.09 4.82 -0.97
CA ILE A 22 10.73 4.50 0.30
C ILE A 22 9.73 3.80 1.24
N SER A 23 8.52 4.36 1.36
CA SER A 23 7.45 3.79 2.17
C SER A 23 7.00 2.41 1.68
N ILE A 24 6.87 2.20 0.36
CA ILE A 24 6.54 0.88 -0.21
C ILE A 24 7.59 -0.16 0.19
N ILE A 25 8.87 0.17 0.04
CA ILE A 25 9.96 -0.75 0.39
C ILE A 25 9.93 -1.04 1.89
N ALA A 26 9.86 -0.01 2.72
CA ALA A 26 9.84 -0.15 4.19
C ALA A 26 8.64 -0.98 4.66
N PHE A 27 7.43 -0.67 4.21
CA PHE A 27 6.22 -1.37 4.65
C PHE A 27 6.16 -2.79 4.11
N SER A 28 6.61 -3.03 2.88
CA SER A 28 6.69 -4.40 2.35
C SER A 28 7.63 -5.25 3.19
N SER A 29 8.80 -4.71 3.58
CA SER A 29 9.76 -5.41 4.43
C SER A 29 9.26 -5.65 5.86
N ILE A 30 8.49 -4.72 6.43
CA ILE A 30 7.93 -4.87 7.77
C ILE A 30 6.76 -5.87 7.78
N ILE A 31 5.87 -5.81 6.80
CA ILE A 31 4.68 -6.68 6.71
C ILE A 31 5.09 -8.11 6.34
N TYR A 32 5.98 -8.28 5.34
CA TYR A 32 6.37 -9.58 4.79
C TYR A 32 7.77 -10.00 5.27
N GLN A 33 8.01 -9.93 6.59
CA GLN A 33 9.28 -10.33 7.20
C GLN A 33 9.40 -11.85 7.44
N GLY A 34 10.60 -12.30 7.80
CA GLY A 34 10.87 -13.70 8.18
C GLY A 34 10.68 -14.67 7.02
N ILE A 35 9.83 -15.68 7.21
CA ILE A 35 9.55 -16.70 6.18
C ILE A 35 8.94 -16.11 4.90
N LEU A 36 8.32 -14.93 4.98
CA LEU A 36 7.70 -14.25 3.84
C LEU A 36 8.65 -13.35 3.05
N ASN A 37 9.91 -13.21 3.50
CA ASN A 37 10.86 -12.25 2.91
C ASN A 37 11.11 -12.47 1.41
N ASN A 38 11.03 -13.72 0.94
CA ASN A 38 11.21 -14.06 -0.48
C ASN A 38 10.13 -13.44 -1.39
N TYR A 39 8.99 -13.05 -0.83
CA TYR A 39 7.88 -12.45 -1.57
C TYR A 39 7.91 -10.92 -1.59
N VAL A 40 8.81 -10.28 -0.82
CA VAL A 40 8.93 -8.81 -0.75
C VAL A 40 9.07 -8.16 -2.14
N PRO A 41 9.90 -8.67 -3.08
CA PRO A 41 9.99 -8.07 -4.42
C PRO A 41 8.66 -8.09 -5.20
N VAL A 42 7.85 -9.14 -5.02
CA VAL A 42 6.53 -9.26 -5.66
C VAL A 42 5.56 -8.24 -5.07
N ILE A 43 5.55 -8.10 -3.75
CA ILE A 43 4.69 -7.13 -3.05
C ILE A 43 5.05 -5.69 -3.41
N ILE A 44 6.34 -5.35 -3.51
CA ILE A 44 6.78 -4.02 -3.96
C ILE A 44 6.19 -3.70 -5.34
N ASN A 45 6.27 -4.64 -6.29
CA ASN A 45 5.71 -4.44 -7.63
C ASN A 45 4.19 -4.25 -7.60
N LEU A 46 3.48 -5.02 -6.76
CA LEU A 46 2.04 -4.87 -6.58
C LEU A 46 1.67 -3.50 -5.97
N PHE A 47 2.39 -3.06 -4.95
CA PHE A 47 2.13 -1.76 -4.31
C PHE A 47 2.43 -0.59 -5.22
N ILE A 48 3.49 -0.65 -6.05
CA ILE A 48 3.75 0.35 -7.09
C ILE A 48 2.58 0.43 -8.07
N LEU A 49 2.09 -0.72 -8.56
CA LEU A 49 0.94 -0.78 -9.45
C LEU A 49 -0.32 -0.17 -8.78
N SER A 50 -0.59 -0.54 -7.54
CA SER A 50 -1.71 0.01 -6.76
C SER A 50 -1.60 1.52 -6.58
N LEU A 51 -0.41 2.05 -6.28
CA LEU A 51 -0.18 3.49 -6.14
C LEU A 51 -0.47 4.23 -7.45
N ILE A 52 -0.04 3.70 -8.59
CA ILE A 52 -0.33 4.29 -9.90
C ILE A 52 -1.85 4.32 -10.14
N ILE A 53 -2.55 3.22 -9.88
CA ILE A 53 -4.01 3.12 -10.07
C ILE A 53 -4.75 4.08 -9.15
N ILE A 54 -4.42 4.11 -7.86
CA ILE A 54 -5.08 4.96 -6.87
C ILE A 54 -4.75 6.44 -7.13
N GLY A 55 -3.48 6.75 -7.42
CA GLY A 55 -3.03 8.10 -7.74
C GLY A 55 -3.71 8.66 -8.98
N ALA A 56 -3.81 7.87 -10.06
CA ALA A 56 -4.53 8.26 -11.27
C ALA A 56 -6.03 8.47 -11.01
N ASN A 57 -6.67 7.57 -10.26
CA ASN A 57 -8.08 7.73 -9.90
C ASN A 57 -8.32 8.97 -9.03
N SER A 58 -7.45 9.22 -8.05
CA SER A 58 -7.52 10.40 -7.19
C SER A 58 -7.36 11.69 -8.01
N LEU A 59 -6.38 11.74 -8.91
CA LEU A 59 -6.16 12.90 -9.78
C LEU A 59 -7.40 13.21 -10.65
N LEU A 60 -8.10 12.18 -11.15
CA LEU A 60 -9.25 12.35 -12.04
C LEU A 60 -10.55 12.69 -11.31
N ARG A 61 -10.70 12.28 -10.04
CA ARG A 61 -11.99 12.35 -9.30
C ARG A 61 -11.97 13.26 -8.08
N SER A 62 -10.79 13.62 -7.57
CA SER A 62 -10.68 14.45 -6.36
C SER A 62 -11.12 15.88 -6.63
N LYS A 63 -11.93 16.43 -5.71
CA LYS A 63 -12.28 17.86 -5.67
C LYS A 63 -11.21 18.70 -4.94
N ILE A 64 -10.20 18.06 -4.36
CA ILE A 64 -9.14 18.70 -3.59
C ILE A 64 -7.87 18.76 -4.46
N ASN A 65 -7.54 19.96 -4.94
CA ASN A 65 -6.48 20.21 -5.92
C ASN A 65 -5.04 19.87 -5.46
N TYR A 66 -4.86 19.48 -4.20
CA TYR A 66 -3.54 19.15 -3.62
C TYR A 66 -3.56 17.88 -2.74
N ALA A 67 -4.64 17.12 -2.76
CA ALA A 67 -4.68 15.84 -2.04
C ALA A 67 -3.89 14.80 -2.81
N ILE A 68 -2.93 14.16 -2.14
CA ILE A 68 -2.09 13.13 -2.74
C ILE A 68 -2.31 11.84 -1.95
N ALA A 69 -2.63 10.77 -2.68
CA ALA A 69 -2.79 9.47 -2.08
C ALA A 69 -1.41 8.93 -1.67
N GLN A 70 -1.30 8.54 -0.41
CA GLN A 70 -0.08 7.98 0.19
C GLN A 70 -0.44 6.74 1.00
N PHE A 71 0.56 5.91 1.26
CA PHE A 71 0.44 4.82 2.22
C PHE A 71 0.38 5.38 3.65
N GLN A 72 -0.33 4.69 4.53
CA GLN A 72 -0.53 5.10 5.92
C GLN A 72 0.37 4.29 6.85
N ASP A 73 1.21 4.97 7.62
CA ASP A 73 2.16 4.38 8.55
C ASP A 73 1.45 3.52 9.61
N GLU A 74 0.34 4.02 10.14
CA GLU A 74 -0.45 3.31 11.16
C GLU A 74 -1.04 2.01 10.60
N ALA A 75 -1.50 2.05 9.36
CA ALA A 75 -2.05 0.86 8.69
C ALA A 75 -0.96 -0.19 8.46
N ALA A 76 0.26 0.22 8.08
CA ALA A 76 1.37 -0.70 7.85
C ALA A 76 1.73 -1.51 9.11
N ILE A 77 1.73 -0.87 10.29
CA ILE A 77 1.99 -1.55 11.58
C ILE A 77 0.88 -2.56 11.90
N LEU A 78 -0.38 -2.19 11.66
CA LEU A 78 -1.52 -3.08 11.84
C LEU A 78 -1.45 -4.29 10.89
N TYR A 79 -1.07 -4.08 9.63
CA TYR A 79 -0.91 -5.17 8.66
C TYR A 79 0.25 -6.11 9.00
N ALA A 80 1.36 -5.59 9.53
CA ALA A 80 2.47 -6.43 10.00
C ALA A 80 2.06 -7.29 11.19
N THR A 81 1.31 -6.72 12.13
CA THR A 81 0.73 -7.47 13.25
C THR A 81 -0.23 -8.54 12.76
N LEU A 82 -1.08 -8.21 11.78
CA LEU A 82 -2.02 -9.14 11.18
C LEU A 82 -1.32 -10.31 10.48
N ALA A 83 -0.23 -10.05 9.75
CA ALA A 83 0.57 -11.09 9.10
C ALA A 83 1.14 -12.09 10.13
N ILE A 84 1.59 -11.60 11.28
CA ILE A 84 2.07 -12.46 12.39
C ILE A 84 0.91 -13.31 12.95
N ILE A 85 -0.25 -12.71 13.20
CA ILE A 85 -1.42 -13.43 13.71
C ILE A 85 -1.85 -14.52 12.74
N ILE A 86 -1.89 -14.23 11.43
CA ILE A 86 -2.25 -15.22 10.40
C ILE A 86 -1.28 -16.40 10.46
N TYR A 87 0.02 -16.13 10.46
CA TYR A 87 1.04 -17.17 10.53
C TYR A 87 0.89 -18.05 11.78
N GLN A 88 0.65 -17.45 12.94
CA GLN A 88 0.50 -18.18 14.22
C GLN A 88 -0.78 -19.04 14.30
N ASN A 89 -1.82 -18.70 13.54
CA ASN A 89 -3.10 -19.41 13.56
C ASN A 89 -3.22 -20.47 12.45
N LEU A 90 -2.25 -20.56 11.55
CA LEU A 90 -2.21 -21.62 10.54
C LEU A 90 -1.64 -22.92 11.12
N PRO A 91 -2.07 -24.11 10.63
CA PRO A 91 -1.51 -25.38 11.07
C PRO A 91 0.01 -25.44 10.89
N GLY A 92 0.70 -26.06 11.85
CA GLY A 92 2.13 -26.33 11.74
C GLY A 92 2.46 -27.14 10.49
N GLY A 93 3.50 -26.73 9.76
CA GLY A 93 3.89 -27.37 8.49
C GLY A 93 3.17 -26.83 7.25
N THR A 94 2.35 -25.79 7.38
CA THR A 94 1.78 -25.09 6.23
C THR A 94 2.90 -24.51 5.36
N SER A 95 2.78 -24.67 4.03
CA SER A 95 3.79 -24.17 3.10
C SER A 95 3.84 -22.64 3.09
N THR A 96 5.02 -22.08 2.83
CA THR A 96 5.23 -20.62 2.78
C THR A 96 4.35 -19.94 1.75
N GLU A 97 4.07 -20.59 0.63
CA GLU A 97 3.19 -20.07 -0.43
C GLU A 97 1.74 -19.91 0.05
N VAL A 98 1.24 -20.87 0.84
CA VAL A 98 -0.11 -20.78 1.42
C VAL A 98 -0.16 -19.65 2.44
N ILE A 99 0.85 -19.54 3.32
CA ILE A 99 0.94 -18.46 4.31
C ILE A 99 0.96 -17.10 3.61
N PHE A 100 1.78 -16.97 2.56
CA PHE A 100 1.86 -15.76 1.73
C PHE A 100 0.50 -15.40 1.12
N THR A 101 -0.13 -16.35 0.43
CA THR A 101 -1.39 -16.13 -0.28
C THR A 101 -2.52 -15.77 0.69
N THR A 102 -2.62 -16.48 1.81
CA THR A 102 -3.59 -16.17 2.88
C THR A 102 -3.36 -14.77 3.44
N THR A 103 -2.10 -14.40 3.71
CA THR A 103 -1.76 -13.06 4.21
C THR A 103 -2.14 -11.97 3.21
N LEU A 104 -1.79 -12.15 1.93
CA LEU A 104 -2.13 -11.23 0.85
C LEU A 104 -3.65 -11.05 0.70
N ILE A 105 -4.41 -12.14 0.71
CA ILE A 105 -5.87 -12.10 0.58
C ILE A 105 -6.51 -11.40 1.77
N ILE A 106 -6.11 -11.74 3.00
CA ILE A 106 -6.71 -11.14 4.20
C ILE A 106 -6.40 -9.65 4.26
N ILE A 107 -5.14 -9.24 4.06
CA ILE A 107 -4.77 -7.82 4.02
C ILE A 107 -5.56 -7.14 2.89
N GLY A 108 -5.55 -7.67 1.68
CA GLY A 108 -6.26 -7.10 0.53
C GLY A 108 -7.76 -6.91 0.78
N LEU A 109 -8.43 -7.91 1.37
CA LEU A 109 -9.86 -7.82 1.73
C LEU A 109 -10.11 -6.78 2.80
N THR A 110 -9.29 -6.74 3.87
CA THR A 110 -9.46 -5.73 4.93
C THR A 110 -9.27 -4.31 4.39
N THR A 111 -8.24 -4.07 3.58
CA THR A 111 -8.00 -2.77 2.92
C THR A 111 -9.15 -2.40 1.99
N PHE A 112 -9.65 -3.36 1.20
CA PHE A 112 -10.79 -3.13 0.31
C PHE A 112 -12.07 -2.76 1.08
N ILE A 113 -12.40 -3.52 2.12
CA ILE A 113 -13.58 -3.27 2.95
C ILE A 113 -13.46 -1.91 3.63
N SER A 114 -12.31 -1.60 4.25
CA SER A 114 -12.08 -0.30 4.87
C SER A 114 -12.19 0.86 3.87
N GLY A 115 -11.56 0.73 2.71
CA GLY A 115 -11.64 1.74 1.64
C GLY A 115 -13.06 1.93 1.14
N PHE A 116 -13.81 0.85 0.95
CA PHE A 116 -15.22 0.90 0.54
C PHE A 116 -16.10 1.54 1.61
N THR A 117 -15.90 1.21 2.89
CA THR A 117 -16.62 1.83 4.00
C THR A 117 -16.35 3.34 4.07
N PHE A 118 -15.10 3.77 3.98
CA PHE A 118 -14.78 5.20 3.94
C PHE A 118 -15.36 5.91 2.72
N TYR A 119 -15.37 5.25 1.57
CA TYR A 119 -16.03 5.78 0.37
C TYR A 119 -17.54 5.97 0.57
N MET A 120 -18.22 5.03 1.22
CA MET A 120 -19.66 5.12 1.50
C MET A 120 -19.99 6.19 2.56
N ILE A 121 -19.12 6.42 3.54
CA ILE A 121 -19.30 7.46 4.58
C ILE A 121 -18.95 8.86 4.05
N GLY A 122 -17.98 8.94 3.13
CA GLY A 122 -17.53 10.20 2.53
C GLY A 122 -18.42 10.75 1.40
N LEU A 123 -19.53 10.07 1.08
CA LEU A 123 -20.64 10.56 0.27
C LEU A 123 -21.61 11.38 1.13
#